data_AF-A0A2W7B5S5-F1
#
_entry.id   AF-A0A2W7B5S5-F1
#
_cell.length_a   1.000
_cell.length_b   1.000
_cell.length_c   1.000
_cell.angle_alpha   90.00
_cell.angle_beta   90.00
_cell.angle_gamma   90.00
#
_symmetry.space_group_name_H-M   'P 1'
#
loop_
_entity.id
_entity.type
_entity.pdbx_description
1 polymer ?
#
loop_
_entity_poly.entity_id
_entity_poly.type
_entity_poly.pdbx_seq_one_letter_code
_entity_poly.pdbx_strand_id
1 'polypeptide(L)'
;MPESAEPQSPKQLSREQRWEIVKALLQRAEAKTDATQAFRDAYPNAPEEMLRTAVFHTYVDGVGAVLDWLVDLELFLEKPNHRLDLGATFHVLYHLYNWYQFQALLPEGRAGVLERLKEMKELLADGDTNAILATVEELESMFEGSRNYPDFQ
;
A
#
# COMPACT_ATOMS: atom_id res chain seq x y z
N MET A 1 -23.76 -20.73 -15.35
CA MET A 1 -22.75 -19.69 -15.03
C MET A 1 -22.66 -19.66 -13.52
N PRO A 2 -21.50 -19.90 -12.89
CA PRO A 2 -21.41 -19.71 -11.45
C PRO A 2 -21.51 -18.21 -11.17
N GLU A 3 -22.37 -17.84 -10.24
CA GLU A 3 -22.49 -16.47 -9.72
C GLU A 3 -21.11 -16.00 -9.28
N SER A 4 -20.66 -14.87 -9.82
CA SER A 4 -19.53 -14.14 -9.27
C SER A 4 -19.94 -13.65 -7.89
N ALA A 5 -19.63 -14.42 -6.85
CA ALA A 5 -19.79 -13.99 -5.48
C ALA A 5 -19.07 -12.65 -5.31
N GLU A 6 -19.76 -11.64 -4.77
CA GLU A 6 -19.14 -10.36 -4.44
C GLU A 6 -17.91 -10.62 -3.56
N PRO A 7 -16.80 -9.89 -3.79
CA PRO A 7 -15.60 -10.05 -2.98
C PRO A 7 -15.93 -9.73 -1.52
N GLN A 8 -15.81 -10.74 -0.66
CA GLN A 8 -16.06 -10.58 0.77
C GLN A 8 -14.99 -9.66 1.37
N SER A 9 -15.44 -8.62 2.07
CA SER A 9 -14.55 -7.78 2.88
C SER A 9 -13.97 -8.63 4.02
N PRO A 10 -12.67 -8.45 4.40
CA PRO A 10 -12.08 -9.15 5.54
C PRO A 10 -12.89 -9.01 6.84
N LYS A 11 -13.65 -7.91 7.00
CA LYS A 11 -14.51 -7.66 8.17
C LYS A 11 -15.74 -8.57 8.25
N GLN A 12 -16.19 -9.12 7.12
CA GLN A 12 -17.36 -10.01 7.05
C GLN A 12 -17.02 -11.46 7.42
N LEU A 13 -15.74 -11.82 7.45
CA LEU A 13 -15.27 -13.15 7.81
C LEU A 13 -15.21 -13.33 9.33
N SER A 14 -15.53 -14.53 9.82
CA SER A 14 -15.29 -14.92 11.21
C SER A 14 -13.79 -14.90 11.54
N ARG A 15 -13.44 -14.89 12.83
CA ARG A 15 -12.04 -14.95 13.26
C ARG A 15 -11.35 -16.21 12.74
N GLU A 16 -12.04 -17.35 12.82
CA GLU A 16 -11.56 -18.65 12.36
C GLU A 16 -11.34 -18.65 10.85
N GLN A 17 -12.29 -18.08 10.08
CA GLN A 17 -12.15 -17.96 8.63
C GLN A 17 -10.93 -17.10 8.24
N ARG A 18 -10.75 -15.94 8.90
CA ARG A 18 -9.57 -15.10 8.67
C ARG A 18 -8.27 -15.85 8.97
N TRP A 19 -8.25 -16.61 10.07
CA TRP A 19 -7.08 -17.39 10.46
C TRP A 19 -6.73 -18.49 9.45
N GLU A 20 -7.73 -19.22 8.95
CA GLU A 20 -7.49 -20.24 7.91
C GLU A 20 -6.99 -19.62 6.59
N ILE A 21 -7.47 -18.44 6.22
CA ILE A 21 -6.95 -17.70 5.05
C ILE A 21 -5.50 -17.27 5.26
N VAL A 22 -5.16 -16.73 6.44
CA VAL A 22 -3.78 -16.34 6.77
C VAL A 22 -2.87 -17.57 6.73
N LYS A 23 -3.27 -18.70 7.32
CA LYS A 23 -2.50 -19.96 7.22
C LYS A 23 -2.28 -20.38 5.77
N ALA A 24 -3.31 -20.31 4.94
CA ALA A 24 -3.20 -20.66 3.53
C ALA A 24 -2.21 -19.75 2.80
N LEU A 25 -2.15 -18.46 3.13
CA LEU A 25 -1.14 -17.53 2.63
C LEU A 25 0.28 -17.95 3.08
N LEU A 26 0.47 -18.24 4.38
CA LEU A 26 1.76 -18.61 4.94
C LEU A 26 2.31 -19.94 4.41
N GLN A 27 1.42 -20.85 4.00
CA GLN A 27 1.79 -22.17 3.44
C GLN A 27 1.99 -22.15 1.92
N ARG A 28 1.73 -21.02 1.25
CA ARG A 28 1.83 -20.92 -0.21
C ARG A 28 3.28 -20.84 -0.66
N ALA A 29 3.77 -21.90 -1.28
CA ALA A 29 5.15 -21.99 -1.78
C ALA A 29 5.49 -20.91 -2.84
N GLU A 30 4.54 -20.62 -3.73
CA GLU A 30 4.74 -19.70 -4.87
C GLU A 30 4.11 -18.31 -4.64
N ALA A 31 4.03 -17.86 -3.38
CA ALA A 31 3.32 -16.63 -3.02
C ALA A 31 3.77 -15.41 -3.82
N LYS A 32 5.08 -15.26 -4.08
CA LYS A 32 5.63 -14.17 -4.91
C LYS A 32 5.14 -14.25 -6.35
N THR A 33 5.16 -15.44 -6.95
CA THR A 33 4.76 -15.67 -8.34
C THR A 33 3.28 -15.40 -8.51
N ASP A 34 2.46 -15.97 -7.62
CA ASP A 34 1.00 -15.78 -7.60
C ASP A 34 0.62 -14.32 -7.36
N ALA A 35 1.30 -13.65 -6.41
CA ALA A 35 1.11 -12.23 -6.15
C ALA A 35 1.46 -11.38 -7.38
N THR A 36 2.59 -11.67 -8.04
CA THR A 36 2.99 -10.95 -9.27
C THR A 36 1.91 -11.03 -10.34
N GLN A 37 1.33 -12.21 -10.55
CA GLN A 37 0.25 -12.36 -11.51
C GLN A 37 -1.01 -11.61 -11.07
N ALA A 38 -1.43 -11.76 -9.81
CA ALA A 38 -2.60 -11.05 -9.27
C ALA A 38 -2.46 -9.52 -9.37
N PHE A 39 -1.27 -8.99 -9.13
CA PHE A 39 -0.97 -7.57 -9.26
C PHE A 39 -1.04 -7.09 -10.72
N ARG A 40 -0.54 -7.86 -11.68
CA ARG A 40 -0.68 -7.54 -13.11
C ARG A 40 -2.13 -7.56 -13.57
N ASP A 41 -2.92 -8.51 -13.07
CA ASP A 41 -4.33 -8.64 -13.42
C ASP A 41 -5.16 -7.48 -12.83
N ALA A 42 -4.87 -7.09 -11.59
CA ALA A 42 -5.56 -5.99 -10.90
C ALA A 42 -5.15 -4.60 -11.40
N TYR A 43 -3.89 -4.42 -11.81
CA TYR A 43 -3.32 -3.14 -12.21
C TYR A 43 -2.60 -3.25 -13.57
N PRO A 44 -3.32 -3.54 -14.67
CA PRO A 44 -2.72 -3.87 -15.97
C PRO A 44 -1.92 -2.72 -16.61
N ASN A 45 -2.15 -1.49 -16.16
CA ASN A 45 -1.50 -0.29 -16.67
C ASN A 45 -0.36 0.21 -15.76
N ALA A 46 -0.10 -0.44 -14.63
CA ALA A 46 0.99 -0.06 -13.74
C ALA A 46 2.36 -0.47 -14.34
N PRO A 47 3.39 0.37 -14.22
CA PRO A 47 4.76 -0.01 -14.58
C PRO A 47 5.23 -1.25 -13.84
N GLU A 48 6.01 -2.10 -14.51
CA GLU A 48 6.53 -3.35 -13.94
C GLU A 48 7.37 -3.10 -12.68
N GLU A 49 8.11 -2.00 -12.62
CA GLU A 49 8.87 -1.58 -11.44
C GLU A 49 7.96 -1.29 -10.24
N MET A 50 6.82 -0.65 -10.45
CA MET A 50 5.84 -0.40 -9.39
C MET A 50 5.19 -1.70 -8.91
N LEU A 51 4.86 -2.60 -9.83
CA LEU A 51 4.32 -3.92 -9.49
C LEU A 51 5.31 -4.73 -8.64
N ARG A 52 6.60 -4.72 -8.99
CA ARG A 52 7.65 -5.38 -8.21
C ARG A 52 7.76 -4.81 -6.81
N THR A 53 7.70 -3.48 -6.66
CA THR A 53 7.70 -2.81 -5.36
C THR A 53 6.48 -3.22 -4.54
N ALA A 54 5.27 -3.20 -5.11
CA ALA A 54 4.05 -3.60 -4.42
C ALA A 54 4.12 -5.06 -3.94
N VAL A 55 4.52 -5.98 -4.82
CA VAL A 55 4.71 -7.41 -4.50
C VAL A 55 5.73 -7.59 -3.39
N PHE A 56 6.86 -6.86 -3.44
CA PHE A 56 7.88 -6.94 -2.40
C PHE A 56 7.31 -6.55 -1.03
N HIS A 57 6.69 -5.37 -0.95
CA HIS A 57 6.19 -4.85 0.33
C HIS A 57 4.93 -5.53 0.84
N THR A 58 4.21 -6.32 0.03
CA THR A 58 2.98 -7.00 0.46
C THR A 58 3.13 -8.52 0.59
N TYR A 59 3.93 -9.19 -0.25
CA TYR A 59 4.01 -10.66 -0.32
C TYR A 59 5.42 -11.25 -0.17
N VAL A 60 6.50 -10.47 -0.32
CA VAL A 60 7.87 -10.99 -0.15
C VAL A 60 8.38 -10.71 1.26
N ASP A 61 8.33 -9.46 1.69
CA ASP A 61 8.91 -9.02 2.98
C ASP A 61 7.84 -8.56 3.97
N GLY A 62 6.77 -7.91 3.48
CA GLY A 62 5.72 -7.35 4.35
C GLY A 62 5.00 -8.38 5.23
N VAL A 63 4.76 -9.60 4.72
CA VAL A 63 4.19 -10.69 5.54
C VAL A 63 5.14 -11.04 6.68
N GLY A 64 6.44 -11.12 6.41
CA GLY A 64 7.47 -11.38 7.42
C GLY A 64 7.48 -10.30 8.51
N ALA A 65 7.50 -9.03 8.11
CA ALA A 65 7.45 -7.90 9.04
C ALA A 65 6.23 -7.97 9.98
N VAL A 66 5.05 -8.31 9.44
CA VAL A 66 3.82 -8.47 10.23
C VAL A 66 3.94 -9.66 11.20
N LEU A 67 4.49 -10.79 10.76
CA LEU A 67 4.70 -11.95 11.63
C LEU A 67 5.68 -11.65 12.76
N ASP A 68 6.81 -11.00 12.47
CA ASP A 68 7.81 -10.63 13.46
C ASP A 68 7.20 -9.70 14.51
N TRP A 69 6.38 -8.74 14.09
CA TRP A 69 5.63 -7.88 15.00
C TRP A 69 4.61 -8.66 15.85
N LEU A 70 3.83 -9.57 15.25
CA LEU A 70 2.88 -10.40 16.02
C LEU A 70 3.60 -11.31 17.03
N VAL A 71 4.75 -11.87 16.67
CA VAL A 71 5.59 -12.65 17.56
C VAL A 71 6.12 -11.77 18.69
N ASP A 72 6.59 -10.56 18.38
CA ASP A 72 7.07 -9.61 19.38
C ASP A 72 5.99 -9.25 20.42
N LEU A 73 4.73 -9.06 19.97
CA LEU A 73 3.58 -8.86 20.85
C LEU A 73 3.31 -10.06 21.76
N GLU A 74 3.37 -11.29 21.24
CA GLU A 74 3.16 -12.50 22.06
C GLU A 74 4.29 -12.66 23.08
N LEU A 75 5.55 -12.47 22.65
CA LEU A 75 6.71 -12.54 23.54
C LEU A 75 6.64 -11.51 24.66
N PHE A 76 6.09 -10.32 24.40
CA PHE A 76 5.86 -9.31 25.43
C PHE A 76 4.86 -9.77 26.50
N LEU A 77 3.86 -10.58 26.13
CA LEU A 77 2.90 -11.16 27.07
C LEU A 77 3.49 -12.34 27.86
N GLU A 78 4.26 -13.20 27.18
CA GLU A 78 4.79 -14.43 27.77
C GLU A 78 6.04 -14.20 28.66
N LYS A 79 6.88 -13.22 28.30
CA LYS A 79 8.21 -13.05 28.91
C LYS A 79 8.30 -11.73 29.71
N PRO A 80 8.40 -11.77 31.04
CA PRO A 80 8.37 -10.56 31.90
C PRO A 80 9.43 -9.48 31.59
N ASN A 81 10.57 -9.90 31.03
CA ASN A 81 11.69 -9.00 30.70
C ASN A 81 11.75 -8.63 29.21
N HIS A 82 10.86 -9.18 28.40
CA HIS A 82 10.77 -8.80 26.99
C HIS A 82 10.22 -7.38 26.89
N ARG A 83 10.73 -6.62 25.93
CA ARG A 83 10.28 -5.27 25.61
C ARG A 83 9.96 -5.25 24.13
N LEU A 84 8.92 -4.53 23.77
CA LEU A 84 8.53 -4.38 22.38
C LEU A 84 9.67 -3.77 21.57
N ASP A 85 10.01 -4.43 20.48
CA ASP A 85 11.00 -3.95 19.53
C ASP A 85 10.37 -2.90 18.61
N LEU A 86 10.84 -1.66 18.78
CA LEU A 86 10.45 -0.57 17.89
C LEU A 86 10.86 -0.85 16.44
N GLY A 87 11.95 -1.61 16.22
CA GLY A 87 12.40 -2.04 14.90
C GLY A 87 11.32 -2.83 14.16
N ALA A 88 10.76 -3.86 14.80
CA ALA A 88 9.66 -4.65 14.23
C ALA A 88 8.44 -3.78 13.89
N THR A 89 8.10 -2.83 14.78
CA THR A 89 7.00 -1.88 14.53
C THR A 89 7.26 -0.99 13.31
N PHE A 90 8.46 -0.39 13.23
CA PHE A 90 8.82 0.46 12.10
C PHE A 90 8.93 -0.32 10.78
N HIS A 91 9.33 -1.59 10.83
CA HIS A 91 9.39 -2.45 9.66
C HIS A 91 7.99 -2.68 9.07
N VAL A 92 6.98 -2.97 9.92
CA VAL A 92 5.57 -3.05 9.47
C VAL A 92 5.11 -1.73 8.87
N LEU A 93 5.35 -0.61 9.57
CA LEU A 93 4.94 0.72 9.08
C LEU A 93 5.58 1.06 7.74
N TYR A 94 6.85 0.71 7.55
CA TYR A 94 7.57 0.89 6.29
C TYR A 94 6.88 0.17 5.13
N HIS A 95 6.45 -1.09 5.33
CA HIS A 95 5.72 -1.83 4.29
C HIS A 95 4.33 -1.26 4.00
N LEU A 96 3.57 -0.92 5.04
CA LEU A 96 2.24 -0.33 4.89
C LEU A 96 2.31 1.04 4.18
N TYR A 97 3.33 1.85 4.49
CA TYR A 97 3.55 3.12 3.83
C TYR A 97 3.86 2.95 2.35
N ASN A 98 4.77 2.02 1.98
CA ASN A 98 5.09 1.78 0.58
C ASN A 98 3.90 1.18 -0.20
N TRP A 99 3.07 0.38 0.46
CA TRP A 99 1.80 -0.07 -0.12
C TRP A 99 0.86 1.12 -0.40
N TYR A 100 0.69 2.02 0.56
CA TYR A 100 -0.11 3.22 0.37
C TYR A 100 0.42 4.10 -0.78
N GLN A 101 1.74 4.30 -0.85
CA GLN A 101 2.37 5.03 -1.94
C GLN A 101 2.12 4.39 -3.31
N PHE A 102 2.19 3.06 -3.41
CA PHE A 102 1.81 2.37 -4.64
C PHE A 102 0.38 2.71 -5.06
N GLN A 103 -0.59 2.65 -4.14
CA GLN A 103 -1.99 2.95 -4.45
C GLN A 103 -2.20 4.42 -4.85
N ALA A 104 -1.53 5.35 -4.18
CA ALA A 104 -1.60 6.78 -4.48
C ALA A 104 -1.02 7.12 -5.86
N LEU A 105 -0.01 6.38 -6.31
CA LEU A 105 0.70 6.60 -7.57
C LEU A 105 0.16 5.77 -8.75
N LEU A 106 -0.90 4.98 -8.54
CA LEU A 106 -1.56 4.25 -9.63
C LEU A 106 -2.02 5.21 -10.74
N PRO A 107 -2.21 4.73 -11.98
CA PRO A 107 -2.58 5.55 -13.12
C PRO A 107 -3.76 6.50 -12.90
N GLU A 108 -4.70 6.20 -11.99
CA GLU A 108 -5.77 7.12 -11.60
C GLU A 108 -5.24 8.37 -10.86
N GLY A 109 -4.23 8.24 -10.00
CA GLY A 109 -3.51 9.38 -9.39
C GLY A 109 -2.52 10.04 -10.36
N ARG A 110 -1.93 9.26 -11.27
CA ARG A 110 -1.06 9.76 -12.36
C ARG A 110 -1.80 10.67 -13.34
N ALA A 111 -3.08 10.43 -13.58
CA ALA A 111 -3.90 11.28 -14.46
C ALA A 111 -3.94 12.72 -13.92
N GLY A 112 -4.17 12.91 -12.61
CA GLY A 112 -4.15 14.22 -11.96
C GLY A 112 -2.78 14.88 -12.03
N VAL A 113 -1.69 14.13 -11.80
CA VAL A 113 -0.31 14.66 -11.94
C VAL A 113 -0.01 15.08 -13.38
N LEU A 114 -0.40 14.27 -14.37
CA LEU A 114 -0.19 14.58 -15.79
C LEU A 114 -1.06 15.75 -16.28
N GLU A 115 -2.28 15.87 -15.78
CA GLU A 115 -3.18 16.99 -16.04
C GLU A 115 -2.58 18.30 -15.50
N ARG A 116 -2.14 18.30 -14.24
CA ARG A 116 -1.47 19.44 -13.60
C ARG A 116 -0.16 19.84 -14.31
N LEU A 117 0.62 18.86 -14.76
CA LEU A 117 1.81 19.12 -15.60
C LEU A 117 1.47 19.69 -16.99
N LYS A 118 0.29 19.35 -17.54
CA LYS A 118 -0.19 19.90 -18.80
C LYS A 118 -0.68 21.34 -18.61
N GLU A 119 -1.45 21.60 -17.57
CA GLU A 119 -1.86 22.96 -17.17
C GLU A 119 -0.66 23.87 -16.95
N MET A 120 0.39 23.41 -16.26
CA MET A 120 1.64 24.18 -16.10
C MET A 120 2.27 24.57 -17.45
N LYS A 121 2.25 23.68 -18.45
CA LYS A 121 2.80 23.99 -19.78
C LYS A 121 1.98 25.04 -20.52
N GLU A 122 0.65 25.01 -20.34
CA GLU A 122 -0.27 25.98 -20.91
C GLU A 122 -0.08 27.35 -20.23
N LEU A 123 -0.03 27.39 -18.89
CA LEU A 123 0.22 28.61 -18.10
C LEU A 123 1.60 29.23 -18.36
N LEU A 124 2.62 28.41 -18.67
CA LEU A 124 3.94 28.87 -19.10
C LEU A 124 3.90 29.63 -20.42
N ALA A 125 3.03 29.23 -21.35
CA ALA A 125 2.84 29.96 -22.61
C ALA A 125 2.14 31.30 -22.40
N ASP A 126 1.27 31.40 -21.39
CA ASP A 126 0.53 32.61 -21.02
C ASP A 126 1.30 33.56 -20.09
N GLY A 127 2.45 33.12 -19.54
CA GLY A 127 3.29 33.91 -18.65
C GLY A 127 2.72 34.11 -17.24
N ASP A 128 1.68 33.37 -16.86
CA ASP A 128 1.05 33.47 -15.53
C ASP A 128 1.84 32.70 -14.48
N THR A 129 2.85 33.37 -13.94
CA THR A 129 3.78 32.79 -12.96
C THR A 129 3.09 32.44 -11.63
N ASN A 130 2.02 33.16 -11.25
CA ASN A 130 1.31 32.90 -10.01
C ASN A 130 0.48 31.62 -10.10
N ALA A 131 -0.20 31.41 -11.23
CA ALA A 131 -0.94 30.18 -11.47
C ALA A 131 -0.02 28.95 -11.52
N ILE A 132 1.18 29.07 -12.13
CA ILE A 132 2.18 28.00 -12.14
C ILE A 132 2.61 27.61 -10.73
N LEU A 133 2.89 28.59 -9.87
CA LEU A 133 3.28 28.32 -8.47
C LEU A 133 2.17 27.62 -7.69
N ALA A 134 0.91 28.02 -7.87
CA ALA A 134 -0.23 27.32 -7.25
C ALA A 134 -0.35 25.87 -7.73
N THR A 135 -0.15 25.60 -9.02
CA THR A 135 -0.15 24.23 -9.56
C THR A 135 1.01 23.39 -9.02
N VAL A 136 2.18 24.00 -8.78
CA VAL A 136 3.32 23.34 -8.13
C VAL A 136 3.01 23.00 -6.67
N GLU A 137 2.43 23.91 -5.90
CA GLU A 137 2.01 23.65 -4.51
C GLU A 137 0.96 22.52 -4.44
N GLU A 138 0.02 22.48 -5.37
CA GLU A 138 -0.93 21.37 -5.47
C GLU A 138 -0.23 20.04 -5.76
N LEU A 139 0.72 20.02 -6.71
CA LEU A 139 1.52 18.83 -7.00
C LEU A 139 2.33 18.38 -5.79
N GLU A 140 3.02 19.30 -5.11
CA GLU A 140 3.77 19.01 -3.88
C GLU A 140 2.84 18.41 -2.81
N SER A 141 1.64 18.97 -2.64
CA SER A 141 0.64 18.46 -1.69
C SER A 141 0.16 17.04 -2.01
N MET A 142 0.13 16.64 -3.30
CA MET A 142 -0.22 15.27 -3.70
C MET A 142 0.87 14.26 -3.30
N PHE A 143 2.12 14.70 -3.17
CA PHE A 143 3.25 13.87 -2.74
C PHE A 143 3.54 13.99 -1.24
N GLU A 144 3.06 15.05 -0.57
CA GLU A 144 3.01 15.13 0.88
C GLU A 144 1.92 14.20 1.43
N GLY A 145 2.26 12.91 1.56
CA GLY A 145 1.40 11.87 2.15
C GLY A 145 1.06 12.05 3.64
N SER A 146 1.01 13.29 4.16
CA SER A 146 0.75 13.62 5.57
C SER A 146 -0.68 14.07 5.85
N ARG A 147 -1.53 14.31 4.84
CA ARG A 147 -2.92 14.66 5.06
C ARG A 147 -3.84 13.44 5.06
N ASN A 148 -4.19 13.06 6.30
CA ASN A 148 -5.18 12.08 6.73
C ASN A 148 -4.60 10.71 7.10
N TYR A 149 -3.96 10.66 8.26
CA TYR A 149 -4.14 9.47 9.11
C TYR A 149 -5.65 9.26 9.34
N PRO A 150 -6.15 8.01 9.38
CA PRO A 150 -7.52 7.76 9.79
C PRO A 150 -7.76 8.35 11.18
N ASP A 151 -8.83 9.15 11.35
CA ASP A 151 -9.34 9.49 12.67
C ASP A 151 -10.05 8.25 13.21
N PHE A 152 -9.51 7.65 14.28
CA PHE A 152 -10.07 6.45 14.92
C PHE A 152 -11.02 6.82 16.08
N GLN A 153 -11.76 7.92 15.96
CA GLN A 153 -12.88 8.24 16.85
C GLN A 153 -14.09 7.33 16.60
#